data_AF-A0A3B0UQQ0-F1
#
_entry.id   AF-A0A3B0UQQ0-F1
#
_cell.length_a   1.000
_cell.length_b   1.000
_cell.length_c   1.000
_cell.angle_alpha   90.00
_cell.angle_beta   90.00
_cell.angle_gamma   90.00
#
_symmetry.space_group_name_H-M   'P 1'
#
loop_
_entity.id
_entity.type
_entity.pdbx_description
1 polymer ?
#
loop_
_entity_poly.entity_id
_entity_poly.type
_entity_poly.pdbx_seq_one_letter_code
_entity_poly.pdbx_strand_id
1 'polypeptide(L)'
;MSVRKLDNIFRPGRIALIGVNNDPKSIGGITLRNLMESGFSGVIYPVNAKREAVLGIPCYPGVDRLPKKPDLAVIMSPAHEVPHLIDQCGEAGINGIIIMSAGFIEAGEEGKKLEKELKRRVKKYSDMRVLGPNSMGVIVPGLNLNVSFVSSMPKKGHMAFISQSGALGAVLLDWAAETNVGFSFFVSIGNAMDVTFGDLIDYFGQDINTYSIILYVETLGNARRFLSAARAFARKKPIIVYKSGRFPESAQAASSHTGAMATKDDICDALLRRAGLARVYNMGNIFDFSDLVGRKKIPKGSGLAIVTNAGGPGVMATDALINQGGHLAKLSDTVIQKLNKLLPAYWSHNNPVDVLGD
;
A
#
# COMPACT_ATOMS: atom_id res chain seq x y z
N MET A 1 -0.66 -16.92 -13.74
CA MET A 1 -2.10 -17.23 -13.53
C MET A 1 -2.61 -16.88 -12.14
N SER A 2 -1.80 -16.80 -11.06
CA SER A 2 -2.33 -16.45 -9.70
C SER A 2 -2.70 -14.97 -9.51
N VAL A 3 -2.08 -14.07 -10.27
CA VAL A 3 -2.32 -12.61 -10.19
C VAL A 3 -3.73 -12.22 -10.64
N ARG A 4 -4.28 -12.88 -11.69
CA ARG A 4 -5.66 -12.64 -12.14
C ARG A 4 -6.71 -12.99 -11.08
N LYS A 5 -6.42 -13.91 -10.15
CA LYS A 5 -7.34 -14.26 -9.07
C LYS A 5 -7.57 -13.08 -8.09
N LEU A 6 -6.68 -12.09 -8.08
CA LEU A 6 -6.81 -10.89 -7.25
C LEU A 6 -7.81 -9.87 -7.82
N ASP A 7 -8.29 -10.04 -9.08
CA ASP A 7 -9.38 -9.20 -9.60
C ASP A 7 -10.66 -9.37 -8.78
N ASN A 8 -10.87 -10.53 -8.17
CA ASN A 8 -11.97 -10.74 -7.22
C ASN A 8 -11.91 -9.80 -6.00
N ILE A 9 -10.72 -9.30 -5.64
CA ILE A 9 -10.51 -8.36 -4.52
C ILE A 9 -10.51 -6.92 -5.03
N PHE A 10 -9.83 -6.65 -6.14
CA PHE A 10 -9.57 -5.28 -6.61
C PHE A 10 -10.54 -4.75 -7.66
N ARG A 11 -11.32 -5.64 -8.30
CA ARG A 11 -12.33 -5.31 -9.32
C ARG A 11 -13.65 -6.09 -9.12
N PRO A 12 -14.18 -6.20 -7.88
CA PRO A 12 -15.42 -6.93 -7.65
C PRO A 12 -16.63 -6.21 -8.26
N GLY A 13 -17.54 -6.97 -8.86
CA GLY A 13 -18.87 -6.50 -9.22
C GLY A 13 -19.92 -6.79 -8.14
N ARG A 14 -19.66 -7.77 -7.26
CA ARG A 14 -20.55 -8.14 -6.13
C ARG A 14 -19.75 -8.41 -4.87
N ILE A 15 -20.16 -7.80 -3.77
CA ILE A 15 -19.46 -7.84 -2.48
C ILE A 15 -20.42 -8.33 -1.39
N ALA A 16 -20.04 -9.37 -0.65
CA ALA A 16 -20.72 -9.79 0.57
C ALA A 16 -20.01 -9.20 1.80
N LEU A 17 -20.77 -8.53 2.68
CA LEU A 17 -20.28 -7.96 3.93
C LEU A 17 -20.74 -8.83 5.10
N ILE A 18 -19.87 -9.71 5.57
CA ILE A 18 -20.17 -10.70 6.62
C ILE A 18 -19.84 -10.12 7.99
N GLY A 19 -20.80 -10.19 8.91
CA GLY A 19 -20.65 -9.64 10.27
C GLY A 19 -21.03 -8.16 10.38
N VAL A 20 -21.64 -7.60 9.33
CA VAL A 20 -22.12 -6.21 9.32
C VAL A 20 -23.32 -6.03 10.26
N ASN A 21 -23.43 -4.86 10.90
CA ASN A 21 -24.46 -4.58 11.89
C ASN A 21 -24.95 -3.11 11.78
N ASN A 22 -26.00 -2.76 12.53
CA ASN A 22 -26.64 -1.44 12.47
C ASN A 22 -25.90 -0.33 13.24
N ASP A 23 -24.84 -0.64 13.99
CA ASP A 23 -24.06 0.42 14.63
C ASP A 23 -23.25 1.16 13.56
N PRO A 24 -23.58 2.45 13.28
CA PRO A 24 -22.89 3.25 12.27
C PRO A 24 -21.41 3.46 12.56
N LYS A 25 -20.96 3.23 13.81
CA LYS A 25 -19.57 3.39 14.26
C LYS A 25 -18.80 2.07 14.29
N SER A 26 -19.47 0.94 14.09
CA SER A 26 -18.79 -0.35 13.97
C SER A 26 -18.01 -0.45 12.67
N ILE A 27 -16.96 -1.29 12.64
CA ILE A 27 -16.17 -1.56 11.42
C ILE A 27 -17.07 -1.93 10.23
N GLY A 28 -18.08 -2.78 10.47
CA GLY A 28 -19.05 -3.16 9.44
C GLY A 28 -19.93 -2.00 8.98
N GLY A 29 -20.43 -1.19 9.92
CA GLY A 29 -21.25 -0.02 9.61
C GLY A 29 -20.48 1.04 8.81
N ILE A 30 -19.22 1.31 9.19
CA ILE A 30 -18.34 2.23 8.47
C ILE A 30 -18.01 1.68 7.08
N THR A 31 -17.65 0.40 6.97
CA THR A 31 -17.33 -0.22 5.66
C THR A 31 -18.52 -0.20 4.70
N LEU A 32 -19.72 -0.50 5.19
CA LEU A 32 -20.93 -0.44 4.37
C LEU A 32 -21.22 1.00 3.91
N ARG A 33 -21.12 1.97 4.82
CA ARG A 33 -21.29 3.39 4.49
C ARG A 33 -20.26 3.85 3.46
N ASN A 34 -18.98 3.52 3.65
CA ASN A 34 -17.90 3.88 2.73
C ASN A 34 -18.15 3.32 1.33
N LEU A 35 -18.64 2.09 1.21
CA LEU A 35 -19.01 1.52 -0.08
C LEU A 35 -20.17 2.29 -0.75
N MET A 36 -21.17 2.69 0.02
CA MET A 36 -22.31 3.46 -0.49
C MET A 36 -21.90 4.88 -0.90
N GLU A 37 -21.15 5.59 -0.05
CA GLU A 37 -20.76 6.99 -0.24
C GLU A 37 -19.66 7.16 -1.29
N SER A 38 -18.84 6.14 -1.52
CA SER A 38 -17.80 6.18 -2.56
C SER A 38 -18.37 6.18 -3.99
N GLY A 39 -19.65 5.83 -4.18
CA GLY A 39 -20.28 5.73 -5.50
C GLY A 39 -20.01 4.40 -6.20
N PHE A 40 -19.80 3.32 -5.44
CA PHE A 40 -19.62 1.98 -5.98
C PHE A 40 -20.85 1.54 -6.78
N SER A 41 -20.64 1.12 -8.03
CA SER A 41 -21.73 0.76 -8.95
C SER A 41 -22.09 -0.73 -8.94
N GLY A 42 -21.43 -1.54 -8.10
CA GLY A 42 -21.69 -2.97 -7.98
C GLY A 42 -22.77 -3.31 -6.94
N VAL A 43 -22.99 -4.61 -6.73
CA VAL A 43 -23.99 -5.10 -5.76
C VAL A 43 -23.35 -5.32 -4.40
N ILE A 44 -24.01 -4.86 -3.35
CA ILE A 44 -23.60 -5.05 -1.96
C ILE A 44 -24.60 -5.98 -1.28
N TYR A 45 -24.12 -7.05 -0.68
CA TYR A 45 -24.91 -8.01 0.10
C TYR A 45 -24.49 -7.96 1.58
N PRO A 46 -25.21 -7.24 2.44
CA PRO A 46 -25.07 -7.38 3.88
C PRO A 46 -25.41 -8.81 4.33
N VAL A 47 -24.56 -9.45 5.13
CA VAL A 47 -24.77 -10.80 5.65
C VAL A 47 -24.72 -10.81 7.18
N ASN A 48 -25.86 -11.13 7.81
CA ASN A 48 -26.04 -11.25 9.25
C ASN A 48 -27.25 -12.15 9.58
N ALA A 49 -27.03 -13.25 10.29
CA ALA A 49 -28.07 -14.22 10.65
C ALA A 49 -29.22 -13.67 11.52
N LYS A 50 -29.01 -12.54 12.20
CA LYS A 50 -29.93 -12.00 13.21
C LYS A 50 -30.76 -10.81 12.71
N ARG A 51 -30.59 -10.39 11.45
CA ARG A 51 -31.17 -9.14 10.94
C ARG A 51 -31.73 -9.32 9.55
N GLU A 52 -32.89 -8.72 9.32
CA GLU A 52 -33.53 -8.66 7.99
C GLU A 52 -32.97 -7.51 7.14
N ALA A 53 -32.47 -6.44 7.77
CA ALA A 53 -31.87 -5.30 7.09
C ALA A 53 -30.73 -4.66 7.92
N VAL A 54 -29.77 -4.05 7.21
CA VAL A 54 -28.71 -3.24 7.81
C VAL A 54 -28.59 -1.90 7.08
N LEU A 55 -28.70 -0.79 7.82
CA LEU A 55 -28.72 0.58 7.28
C LEU A 55 -29.72 0.77 6.11
N GLY A 56 -30.87 0.11 6.19
CA GLY A 56 -31.92 0.17 5.16
C GLY A 56 -31.69 -0.75 3.95
N ILE A 57 -30.61 -1.53 3.91
CA ILE A 57 -30.32 -2.49 2.85
C ILE A 57 -30.75 -3.91 3.29
N PRO A 58 -31.47 -4.69 2.45
CA PRO A 58 -31.81 -6.07 2.74
C PRO A 58 -30.59 -6.91 3.12
N CYS A 59 -30.69 -7.63 4.23
CA CYS A 59 -29.63 -8.42 4.80
C CYS A 59 -29.97 -9.91 4.70
N TYR A 60 -28.97 -10.72 4.38
CA TYR A 60 -29.10 -12.15 4.18
C TYR A 60 -28.56 -12.91 5.39
N PRO A 61 -29.16 -14.05 5.78
CA PRO A 61 -28.74 -14.77 6.98
C PRO A 61 -27.41 -15.52 6.80
N GLY A 62 -26.99 -15.78 5.55
CA GLY A 62 -25.78 -16.51 5.22
C GLY A 62 -25.37 -16.32 3.75
N VAL A 63 -24.12 -16.65 3.43
CA VAL A 63 -23.58 -16.54 2.06
C VAL A 63 -24.21 -17.52 1.08
N ASP A 64 -24.72 -18.65 1.58
CA ASP A 64 -25.45 -19.69 0.85
C ASP A 64 -26.85 -19.22 0.39
N ARG A 65 -27.37 -18.15 0.99
CA ARG A 65 -28.69 -17.58 0.67
C ARG A 65 -28.62 -16.37 -0.25
N LEU A 66 -27.43 -16.03 -0.75
CA LEU A 66 -27.26 -14.89 -1.64
C LEU A 66 -27.85 -15.18 -3.02
N PRO A 67 -28.56 -14.22 -3.65
CA PRO A 67 -29.21 -14.44 -4.94
C PRO A 67 -28.23 -14.74 -6.08
N LYS A 68 -27.02 -14.19 -5.98
CA LYS A 68 -25.92 -14.42 -6.91
C LYS A 68 -24.62 -14.53 -6.13
N LYS A 69 -23.73 -15.37 -6.64
CA LYS A 69 -22.37 -15.53 -6.12
C LYS A 69 -21.63 -14.17 -6.06
N PRO A 70 -21.09 -13.78 -4.89
CA PRO A 70 -20.17 -12.65 -4.76
C PRO A 70 -18.81 -12.93 -5.41
N ASP A 71 -18.16 -11.87 -5.89
CA ASP A 71 -16.75 -11.91 -6.28
C ASP A 71 -15.86 -11.81 -5.03
N LEU A 72 -16.27 -10.95 -4.10
CA LEU A 72 -15.58 -10.63 -2.85
C LEU A 72 -16.46 -10.92 -1.63
N ALA A 73 -15.91 -11.57 -0.61
CA ALA A 73 -16.45 -11.54 0.74
C ALA A 73 -15.53 -10.77 1.70
N VAL A 74 -16.12 -9.91 2.53
CA VAL A 74 -15.44 -9.11 3.55
C VAL A 74 -15.90 -9.61 4.90
N ILE A 75 -14.99 -10.19 5.67
CA ILE A 75 -15.28 -10.80 6.96
C ILE A 75 -14.90 -9.83 8.08
N MET A 76 -15.90 -9.43 8.87
CA MET A 76 -15.80 -8.52 10.02
C MET A 76 -16.37 -9.16 11.29
N SER A 77 -16.40 -10.49 11.35
CA SER A 77 -16.87 -11.29 12.50
C SER A 77 -15.77 -11.58 13.52
N PRO A 78 -16.08 -11.97 14.76
CA PRO A 78 -15.07 -12.39 15.74
C PRO A 78 -14.09 -13.44 15.20
N ALA A 79 -12.82 -13.36 15.60
CA ALA A 79 -11.73 -14.17 15.05
C ALA A 79 -12.02 -15.68 15.02
N HIS A 80 -12.62 -16.21 16.10
CA HIS A 80 -12.91 -17.63 16.25
C HIS A 80 -13.97 -18.16 15.27
N GLU A 81 -14.82 -17.29 14.70
CA GLU A 81 -15.82 -17.66 13.69
C GLU A 81 -15.23 -17.69 12.27
N VAL A 82 -14.16 -16.92 12.03
CA VAL A 82 -13.58 -16.70 10.70
C VAL A 82 -13.20 -18.01 9.98
N PRO A 83 -12.57 -19.02 10.62
CA PRO A 83 -12.28 -20.28 9.94
C PRO A 83 -13.54 -20.96 9.37
N HIS A 84 -14.65 -20.95 10.09
CA HIS A 84 -15.91 -21.51 9.59
C HIS A 84 -16.46 -20.72 8.41
N LEU A 85 -16.42 -19.38 8.49
CA LEU A 85 -16.86 -18.50 7.41
C LEU A 85 -16.03 -18.68 6.13
N ILE A 86 -14.75 -19.03 6.23
CA ILE A 86 -13.93 -19.40 5.08
C ILE A 86 -14.46 -20.64 4.37
N ASP A 87 -14.82 -21.69 5.11
CA ASP A 87 -15.38 -22.89 4.48
C ASP A 87 -16.72 -22.56 3.79
N GLN A 88 -17.60 -21.78 4.43
CA GLN A 88 -18.86 -21.32 3.81
C GLN A 88 -18.62 -20.51 2.53
N CYS A 89 -17.66 -19.58 2.54
CA CYS A 89 -17.32 -18.79 1.36
C CYS A 89 -16.77 -19.69 0.24
N GLY A 90 -15.90 -20.64 0.59
CA GLY A 90 -15.30 -21.57 -0.37
C GLY A 90 -16.31 -22.53 -0.99
N GLU A 91 -17.27 -23.04 -0.20
CA GLU A 91 -18.38 -23.87 -0.68
C GLU A 91 -19.34 -23.08 -1.60
N ALA A 92 -19.57 -21.80 -1.31
CA ALA A 92 -20.29 -20.88 -2.20
C ALA A 92 -19.45 -20.45 -3.43
N GLY A 93 -18.20 -20.90 -3.53
CA GLY A 93 -17.27 -20.62 -4.62
C GLY A 93 -16.66 -19.21 -4.61
N ILE A 94 -16.81 -18.45 -3.53
CA ILE A 94 -16.26 -17.09 -3.41
C ILE A 94 -14.74 -17.16 -3.30
N ASN A 95 -14.06 -16.53 -4.25
CA ASN A 95 -12.61 -16.67 -4.41
C ASN A 95 -11.82 -15.45 -3.95
N GLY A 96 -12.43 -14.28 -3.79
CA GLY A 96 -11.80 -13.11 -3.18
C GLY A 96 -12.27 -12.94 -1.75
N ILE A 97 -11.35 -12.90 -0.77
CA ILE A 97 -11.67 -12.70 0.63
C ILE A 97 -10.82 -11.56 1.22
N ILE A 98 -11.44 -10.67 1.97
CA ILE A 98 -10.77 -9.74 2.88
C ILE A 98 -11.20 -10.09 4.31
N ILE A 99 -10.24 -10.34 5.19
CA ILE A 99 -10.51 -10.56 6.62
C ILE A 99 -10.04 -9.31 7.38
N MET A 100 -10.99 -8.53 7.86
CA MET A 100 -10.71 -7.32 8.65
C MET A 100 -10.49 -7.64 10.13
N SER A 101 -11.01 -8.77 10.59
CA SER A 101 -10.91 -9.20 11.99
C SER A 101 -9.47 -9.36 12.46
N ALA A 102 -9.16 -8.79 13.62
CA ALA A 102 -7.96 -9.07 14.41
C ALA A 102 -8.20 -10.30 15.33
N GLY A 103 -7.20 -10.68 16.12
CA GLY A 103 -7.20 -11.83 17.02
C GLY A 103 -6.39 -13.04 16.52
N PHE A 104 -5.47 -12.84 15.58
CA PHE A 104 -4.66 -13.90 14.95
C PHE A 104 -3.21 -13.86 15.45
N ILE A 105 -2.19 -13.97 14.59
CA ILE A 105 -0.78 -14.07 15.04
C ILE A 105 -0.33 -12.94 15.99
N GLU A 106 -0.94 -11.76 15.86
CA GLU A 106 -0.73 -10.58 16.70
C GLU A 106 -1.26 -10.75 18.14
N ALA A 107 -2.15 -11.73 18.38
CA ALA A 107 -2.76 -12.03 19.68
C ALA A 107 -2.03 -13.13 20.47
N GLY A 108 -0.83 -13.53 20.05
CA GLY A 108 0.00 -14.52 20.76
C GLY A 108 -0.29 -15.98 20.36
N GLU A 109 -0.06 -16.93 21.27
CA GLU A 109 -0.05 -18.37 20.94
C GLU A 109 -1.41 -18.92 20.50
N GLU A 110 -2.51 -18.50 21.14
CA GLU A 110 -3.85 -18.92 20.70
C GLU A 110 -4.20 -18.36 19.32
N GLY A 111 -3.85 -17.11 19.05
CA GLY A 111 -4.03 -16.49 17.75
C GLY A 111 -3.15 -17.13 16.65
N LYS A 112 -1.94 -17.60 16.98
CA LYS A 112 -1.11 -18.42 16.07
C LYS A 112 -1.78 -19.76 15.72
N LYS A 113 -2.39 -20.44 16.69
CA LYS A 113 -3.15 -21.68 16.45
C LYS A 113 -4.33 -21.42 15.52
N LEU A 114 -5.06 -20.33 15.77
CA LEU A 114 -6.20 -19.92 14.97
C LEU A 114 -5.80 -19.56 13.53
N GLU A 115 -4.72 -18.81 13.33
CA GLU A 115 -4.22 -18.50 11.98
C GLU A 115 -3.72 -19.76 11.27
N LYS A 116 -3.12 -20.73 11.99
CA LYS A 116 -2.73 -22.01 11.42
C LYS A 116 -3.95 -22.82 10.96
N GLU A 117 -5.03 -22.82 11.71
CA GLU A 117 -6.30 -23.43 11.30
C GLU A 117 -6.86 -22.72 10.06
N LEU A 118 -6.90 -21.38 10.08
CA LEU A 118 -7.36 -20.56 8.98
C LEU A 118 -6.59 -20.88 7.69
N LYS A 119 -5.25 -20.94 7.74
CA LYS A 119 -4.38 -21.37 6.63
C LYS A 119 -4.74 -22.76 6.11
N ARG A 120 -5.09 -23.70 6.99
CA ARG A 120 -5.49 -25.06 6.57
C ARG A 120 -6.82 -25.05 5.82
N ARG A 121 -7.79 -24.26 6.25
CA ARG A 121 -9.10 -24.15 5.58
C ARG A 121 -9.00 -23.46 4.22
N VAL A 122 -8.27 -22.34 4.15
CA VAL A 122 -8.00 -21.64 2.87
C VAL A 122 -7.36 -22.57 1.84
N LYS A 123 -6.40 -23.42 2.25
CA LYS A 123 -5.74 -24.38 1.35
C LYS A 123 -6.66 -25.41 0.69
N LYS A 124 -7.87 -25.65 1.22
CA LYS A 124 -8.85 -26.53 0.59
C LYS A 124 -9.39 -25.95 -0.73
N TYR A 125 -9.35 -24.63 -0.88
CA TYR A 125 -9.95 -23.91 -2.00
C TYR A 125 -8.86 -23.26 -2.86
N SER A 126 -8.37 -23.99 -3.88
CA SER A 126 -7.18 -23.60 -4.67
C SER A 126 -7.30 -22.27 -5.43
N ASP A 127 -8.52 -21.79 -5.66
CA ASP A 127 -8.81 -20.51 -6.31
C ASP A 127 -9.03 -19.35 -5.35
N MET A 128 -9.17 -19.64 -4.06
CA MET A 128 -9.40 -18.63 -3.03
C MET A 128 -8.12 -17.86 -2.72
N ARG A 129 -8.23 -16.53 -2.70
CA ARG A 129 -7.19 -15.60 -2.27
C ARG A 129 -7.67 -14.77 -1.09
N VAL A 130 -6.84 -14.65 -0.06
CA VAL A 130 -7.19 -14.00 1.20
C VAL A 130 -6.24 -12.85 1.51
N LEU A 131 -6.80 -11.64 1.63
CA LEU A 131 -6.13 -10.46 2.17
C LEU A 131 -6.37 -10.37 3.69
N GLY A 132 -5.32 -10.06 4.44
CA GLY A 132 -5.33 -10.07 5.91
C GLY A 132 -4.81 -11.38 6.51
N PRO A 133 -5.33 -11.82 7.68
CA PRO A 133 -6.30 -11.12 8.53
C PRO A 133 -5.75 -9.84 9.16
N ASN A 134 -6.50 -9.21 10.06
CA ASN A 134 -6.12 -7.94 10.69
C ASN A 134 -5.83 -6.84 9.66
N SER A 135 -6.74 -6.71 8.69
CA SER A 135 -6.62 -5.77 7.58
C SER A 135 -7.59 -4.60 7.76
N MET A 136 -7.17 -3.39 7.37
CA MET A 136 -8.08 -2.26 7.23
C MET A 136 -8.93 -2.33 5.96
N GLY A 137 -8.59 -3.23 5.03
CA GLY A 137 -9.25 -3.40 3.75
C GLY A 137 -8.51 -2.75 2.58
N VAL A 138 -9.26 -2.42 1.53
CA VAL A 138 -8.74 -1.91 0.25
C VAL A 138 -9.54 -0.74 -0.27
N ILE A 139 -8.87 0.13 -1.01
CA ILE A 139 -9.50 1.25 -1.71
C ILE A 139 -8.97 1.30 -3.14
N VAL A 140 -9.87 1.44 -4.10
CA VAL A 140 -9.56 1.60 -5.53
C VAL A 140 -10.27 2.84 -6.06
N PRO A 141 -9.63 4.02 -5.99
CA PRO A 141 -10.23 5.28 -6.43
C PRO A 141 -10.69 5.30 -7.87
N GLY A 142 -9.99 4.60 -8.75
CA GLY A 142 -10.40 4.49 -10.15
C GLY A 142 -11.73 3.76 -10.38
N LEU A 143 -12.22 3.02 -9.37
CA LEU A 143 -13.45 2.22 -9.43
C LEU A 143 -14.50 2.64 -8.39
N ASN A 144 -14.30 3.77 -7.70
CA ASN A 144 -15.19 4.19 -6.62
C ASN A 144 -15.41 3.09 -5.57
N LEU A 145 -14.36 2.30 -5.29
CA LEU A 145 -14.42 1.16 -4.40
C LEU A 145 -13.71 1.50 -3.10
N ASN A 146 -14.46 1.63 -2.01
CA ASN A 146 -13.91 1.79 -0.67
C ASN A 146 -14.37 0.66 0.26
N VAL A 147 -13.66 -0.47 0.22
CA VAL A 147 -13.89 -1.61 1.12
C VAL A 147 -12.93 -1.48 2.31
N SER A 148 -13.14 -0.45 3.12
CA SER A 148 -12.32 -0.20 4.29
C SER A 148 -13.10 0.58 5.34
N PHE A 149 -12.51 0.74 6.51
CA PHE A 149 -13.04 1.58 7.58
C PHE A 149 -12.25 2.87 7.81
N VAL A 150 -11.57 3.39 6.77
CA VAL A 150 -10.99 4.75 6.84
C VAL A 150 -12.05 5.83 6.70
N SER A 151 -11.75 7.04 7.18
CA SER A 151 -12.70 8.14 7.26
C SER A 151 -13.02 8.81 5.92
N SER A 152 -12.15 8.69 4.90
CA SER A 152 -12.33 9.41 3.63
C SER A 152 -11.88 8.60 2.42
N MET A 153 -12.53 8.88 1.29
CA MET A 153 -12.13 8.36 -0.01
C MET A 153 -10.98 9.21 -0.56
N PRO A 154 -9.77 8.65 -0.78
CA PRO A 154 -8.67 9.40 -1.35
C PRO A 154 -8.92 9.71 -2.83
N LYS A 155 -8.24 10.75 -3.33
CA LYS A 155 -8.30 11.14 -4.75
C LYS A 155 -7.74 10.04 -5.65
N LYS A 156 -8.28 9.96 -6.87
CA LYS A 156 -7.73 9.12 -7.92
C LYS A 156 -6.35 9.62 -8.34
N GLY A 157 -5.40 8.69 -8.46
CA GLY A 157 -4.06 8.95 -8.97
C GLY A 157 -3.39 7.68 -9.49
N HIS A 158 -2.06 7.67 -9.46
CA HIS A 158 -1.24 6.65 -10.11
C HIS A 158 -0.30 5.90 -9.15
N MET A 159 -0.47 6.12 -7.85
CA MET A 159 0.36 5.53 -6.82
C MET A 159 -0.38 4.38 -6.13
N ALA A 160 0.22 3.19 -6.11
CA ALA A 160 -0.27 2.11 -5.27
C ALA A 160 0.40 2.19 -3.91
N PHE A 161 -0.36 2.21 -2.82
CA PHE A 161 0.17 2.18 -1.47
C PHE A 161 -0.22 0.88 -0.75
N ILE A 162 0.78 0.12 -0.31
CA ILE A 162 0.63 -1.14 0.41
C ILE A 162 1.20 -0.97 1.81
N SER A 163 0.37 -1.20 2.83
CA SER A 163 0.77 -1.06 4.23
C SER A 163 0.48 -2.31 5.05
N GLN A 164 1.47 -2.77 5.82
CA GLN A 164 1.24 -3.74 6.91
C GLN A 164 0.55 -3.13 8.13
N SER A 165 0.73 -1.83 8.39
CA SER A 165 0.07 -1.14 9.49
C SER A 165 -1.20 -0.44 9.02
N GLY A 166 -2.35 -0.82 9.60
CA GLY A 166 -3.63 -0.16 9.34
C GLY A 166 -3.63 1.30 9.80
N ALA A 167 -3.22 1.56 11.06
CA ALA A 167 -3.22 2.89 11.65
C ALA A 167 -2.31 3.87 10.89
N LEU A 168 -1.09 3.45 10.55
CA LEU A 168 -0.19 4.29 9.76
C LEU A 168 -0.71 4.47 8.33
N GLY A 169 -1.35 3.43 7.77
CA GLY A 169 -2.04 3.52 6.49
C GLY A 169 -3.09 4.63 6.48
N ALA A 170 -3.90 4.73 7.53
CA ALA A 170 -4.92 5.78 7.68
C ALA A 170 -4.29 7.18 7.77
N VAL A 171 -3.27 7.35 8.63
CA VAL A 171 -2.55 8.63 8.76
C VAL A 171 -1.96 9.10 7.43
N LEU A 172 -1.39 8.18 6.64
CA LEU A 172 -0.83 8.50 5.33
C LEU A 172 -1.90 8.84 4.29
N LEU A 173 -3.09 8.26 4.38
CA LEU A 173 -4.21 8.65 3.52
C LEU A 173 -4.72 10.06 3.86
N ASP A 174 -4.82 10.39 5.14
CA ASP A 174 -5.22 11.73 5.59
C ASP A 174 -4.21 12.79 5.12
N TRP A 175 -2.91 12.51 5.30
CA TRP A 175 -1.85 13.42 4.86
C TRP A 175 -1.74 13.53 3.33
N ALA A 176 -2.03 12.45 2.59
CA ALA A 176 -2.12 12.50 1.13
C ALA A 176 -3.27 13.40 0.65
N ALA A 177 -4.39 13.46 1.39
CA ALA A 177 -5.50 14.33 1.08
C ALA A 177 -5.10 15.82 1.20
N GLU A 178 -4.32 16.18 2.23
CA GLU A 178 -3.79 17.52 2.45
C GLU A 178 -2.76 17.94 1.40
N THR A 179 -1.95 16.99 0.91
CA THR A 179 -0.88 17.23 -0.08
C THR A 179 -1.30 16.98 -1.54
N ASN A 180 -2.60 16.75 -1.78
CA ASN A 180 -3.17 16.50 -3.10
C ASN A 180 -2.56 15.29 -3.84
N VAL A 181 -2.10 14.29 -3.09
CA VAL A 181 -1.59 13.03 -3.62
C VAL A 181 -2.76 12.06 -3.83
N GLY A 182 -2.85 11.48 -5.03
CA GLY A 182 -3.88 10.51 -5.39
C GLY A 182 -3.33 9.10 -5.55
N PHE A 183 -4.19 8.10 -5.32
CA PHE A 183 -3.82 6.69 -5.37
C PHE A 183 -4.52 5.96 -6.52
N SER A 184 -3.82 4.99 -7.11
CA SER A 184 -4.45 3.96 -7.95
C SER A 184 -5.05 2.86 -7.07
N PHE A 185 -4.33 2.48 -6.00
CA PHE A 185 -4.74 1.49 -5.01
C PHE A 185 -4.24 1.87 -3.62
N PHE A 186 -5.05 1.62 -2.61
CA PHE A 186 -4.60 1.49 -1.23
C PHE A 186 -4.92 0.08 -0.74
N VAL A 187 -3.95 -0.57 -0.08
CA VAL A 187 -4.11 -1.91 0.45
C VAL A 187 -3.50 -1.99 1.85
N SER A 188 -4.34 -2.26 2.84
CA SER A 188 -3.87 -2.74 4.13
C SER A 188 -3.75 -4.26 4.07
N ILE A 189 -2.52 -4.77 4.09
CA ILE A 189 -2.26 -6.21 3.90
C ILE A 189 -2.41 -7.01 5.21
N GLY A 190 -2.37 -6.33 6.36
CA GLY A 190 -2.44 -6.94 7.68
C GLY A 190 -1.35 -7.99 7.88
N ASN A 191 -1.72 -9.14 8.42
CA ASN A 191 -0.78 -10.24 8.70
C ASN A 191 -0.20 -10.90 7.43
N ALA A 192 -0.76 -10.61 6.24
CA ALA A 192 -0.29 -11.14 4.96
C ALA A 192 -0.19 -12.67 4.92
N MET A 193 -1.23 -13.36 5.43
CA MET A 193 -1.25 -14.82 5.56
C MET A 193 -1.19 -15.56 4.20
N ASP A 194 -1.85 -15.03 3.17
CA ASP A 194 -1.88 -15.59 1.81
C ASP A 194 -1.45 -14.54 0.76
N VAL A 195 -2.20 -13.46 0.62
CA VAL A 195 -1.81 -12.35 -0.27
C VAL A 195 -0.66 -11.59 0.40
N THR A 196 0.51 -11.59 -0.26
CA THR A 196 1.75 -10.98 0.24
C THR A 196 2.18 -9.76 -0.58
N PHE A 197 3.18 -9.00 -0.12
CA PHE A 197 3.79 -7.94 -0.92
C PHE A 197 4.21 -8.40 -2.32
N GLY A 198 4.74 -9.63 -2.45
CA GLY A 198 5.14 -10.16 -3.76
C GLY A 198 3.95 -10.30 -4.72
N ASP A 199 2.80 -10.78 -4.23
CA ASP A 199 1.56 -10.85 -5.02
C ASP A 199 1.10 -9.47 -5.50
N LEU A 200 1.12 -8.50 -4.58
CA LEU A 200 0.61 -7.15 -4.84
C LEU A 200 1.55 -6.37 -5.77
N ILE A 201 2.87 -6.53 -5.62
CA ILE A 201 3.86 -5.96 -6.55
C ILE A 201 3.67 -6.57 -7.94
N ASP A 202 3.45 -7.89 -8.06
CA ASP A 202 3.17 -8.51 -9.35
C ASP A 202 1.88 -7.99 -9.99
N TYR A 203 0.83 -7.78 -9.19
CA TYR A 203 -0.45 -7.25 -9.64
C TYR A 203 -0.36 -5.79 -10.10
N PHE A 204 0.11 -4.89 -9.22
CA PHE A 204 0.26 -3.47 -9.54
C PHE A 204 1.37 -3.19 -10.53
N GLY A 205 2.38 -4.06 -10.59
CA GLY A 205 3.43 -4.03 -11.60
C GLY A 205 2.89 -4.16 -13.03
N GLN A 206 1.81 -4.92 -13.21
CA GLN A 206 1.16 -5.13 -14.51
C GLN A 206 0.06 -4.10 -14.82
N ASP A 207 -0.48 -3.43 -13.81
CA ASP A 207 -1.53 -2.42 -13.99
C ASP A 207 -1.01 -1.17 -14.72
N ILE A 208 -1.64 -0.80 -15.83
CA ILE A 208 -1.19 0.35 -16.64
C ILE A 208 -1.44 1.70 -15.96
N ASN A 209 -2.32 1.76 -14.96
CA ASN A 209 -2.68 3.00 -14.27
C ASN A 209 -1.81 3.27 -13.04
N THR A 210 -1.01 2.29 -12.62
CA THR A 210 -0.09 2.41 -11.49
C THR A 210 1.32 2.69 -11.99
N TYR A 211 1.85 3.87 -11.66
CA TYR A 211 3.19 4.32 -12.07
C TYR A 211 4.24 4.08 -10.99
N SER A 212 3.83 4.00 -9.73
CA SER A 212 4.72 3.70 -8.61
C SER A 212 4.04 2.93 -7.51
N ILE A 213 4.86 2.37 -6.62
CA ILE A 213 4.41 1.59 -5.48
C ILE A 213 5.12 2.11 -4.23
N ILE A 214 4.35 2.43 -3.19
CA ILE A 214 4.84 2.73 -1.85
C ILE A 214 4.55 1.53 -0.96
N LEU A 215 5.55 1.10 -0.20
CA LEU A 215 5.46 0.00 0.74
C LEU A 215 5.78 0.50 2.15
N TYR A 216 4.89 0.23 3.09
CA TYR A 216 5.21 0.23 4.51
C TYR A 216 5.38 -1.21 4.99
N VAL A 217 6.61 -1.57 5.34
CA VAL A 217 7.04 -2.94 5.63
C VAL A 217 7.52 -3.04 7.08
N GLU A 218 6.92 -3.94 7.84
CA GLU A 218 7.40 -4.38 9.16
C GLU A 218 8.18 -5.69 9.02
N THR A 219 7.64 -6.63 8.24
CA THR A 219 8.26 -7.91 7.92
C THR A 219 8.09 -8.26 6.44
N LEU A 220 9.17 -8.79 5.82
CA LEU A 220 9.16 -9.19 4.40
C LEU A 220 8.40 -10.50 4.15
N GLY A 221 8.14 -11.31 5.19
CA GLY A 221 7.55 -12.63 5.06
C GLY A 221 8.33 -13.51 4.07
N ASN A 222 7.71 -13.88 2.95
CA ASN A 222 8.38 -14.61 1.86
C ASN A 222 9.31 -13.70 1.05
N ALA A 223 10.52 -13.49 1.57
CA ALA A 223 11.54 -12.63 0.96
C ALA A 223 11.90 -13.02 -0.48
N ARG A 224 11.93 -14.33 -0.82
CA ARG A 224 12.23 -14.77 -2.20
C ARG A 224 11.19 -14.25 -3.18
N ARG A 225 9.92 -14.41 -2.86
CA ARG A 225 8.81 -13.94 -3.69
C ARG A 225 8.79 -12.41 -3.79
N PHE A 226 8.97 -11.73 -2.67
CA PHE A 226 9.10 -10.27 -2.61
C PHE A 226 10.19 -9.75 -3.55
N LEU A 227 11.41 -10.28 -3.44
CA LEU A 227 12.56 -9.83 -4.23
C LEU A 227 12.41 -10.15 -5.72
N SER A 228 11.79 -11.28 -6.05
CA SER A 228 11.51 -11.65 -7.44
C SER A 228 10.54 -10.66 -8.09
N ALA A 229 9.42 -10.36 -7.44
CA ALA A 229 8.41 -9.42 -7.92
C ALA A 229 9.01 -8.00 -8.01
N ALA A 230 9.68 -7.54 -6.95
CA ALA A 230 10.36 -6.25 -6.89
C ALA A 230 11.32 -6.04 -8.08
N ARG A 231 12.23 -6.99 -8.34
CA ARG A 231 13.19 -6.89 -9.45
C ARG A 231 12.55 -6.81 -10.82
N ALA A 232 11.39 -7.45 -11.01
CA ALA A 232 10.68 -7.45 -12.28
C ALA A 232 10.16 -6.06 -12.65
N PHE A 233 9.77 -5.25 -11.66
CA PHE A 233 9.08 -3.97 -11.89
C PHE A 233 9.87 -2.72 -11.48
N ALA A 234 10.81 -2.81 -10.53
CA ALA A 234 11.53 -1.65 -9.97
C ALA A 234 12.25 -0.79 -11.01
N ARG A 235 12.64 -1.37 -12.16
CA ARG A 235 13.26 -0.61 -13.28
C ARG A 235 12.29 0.28 -14.06
N LYS A 236 11.01 -0.08 -14.09
CA LYS A 236 9.96 0.63 -14.87
C LYS A 236 9.03 1.43 -13.98
N LYS A 237 8.80 0.94 -12.75
CA LYS A 237 7.92 1.55 -11.76
C LYS A 237 8.72 1.72 -10.47
N PRO A 238 9.00 2.95 -10.02
CA PRO A 238 9.67 3.17 -8.76
C PRO A 238 8.91 2.48 -7.62
N ILE A 239 9.65 1.72 -6.82
CA ILE A 239 9.13 1.08 -5.59
C ILE A 239 9.85 1.72 -4.41
N ILE A 240 9.10 2.50 -3.62
CA ILE A 240 9.56 3.20 -2.43
C ILE A 240 9.20 2.37 -1.21
N VAL A 241 10.13 2.20 -0.27
CA VAL A 241 9.91 1.37 0.92
C VAL A 241 10.30 2.11 2.18
N TYR A 242 9.36 2.21 3.11
CA TYR A 242 9.66 2.45 4.51
C TYR A 242 9.70 1.11 5.24
N LYS A 243 10.88 0.75 5.80
CA LYS A 243 11.07 -0.46 6.60
C LYS A 243 11.22 -0.08 8.07
N SER A 244 10.24 -0.43 8.89
CA SER A 244 10.28 -0.24 10.35
C SER A 244 11.20 -1.28 11.04
N GLY A 245 11.50 -1.11 12.33
CA GLY A 245 12.33 -2.06 13.08
C GLY A 245 13.80 -2.09 12.64
N ARG A 246 14.39 -0.92 12.42
CA ARG A 246 15.78 -0.75 11.93
C ARG A 246 16.84 -1.06 13.00
N PHE A 247 16.56 -0.67 14.24
CA PHE A 247 17.47 -0.87 15.37
C PHE A 247 17.01 -2.06 16.22
N PRO A 248 17.91 -2.78 16.91
CA PRO A 248 17.57 -3.98 17.69
C PRO A 248 16.34 -3.81 18.59
N GLU A 249 16.26 -2.70 19.32
CA GLU A 249 15.19 -2.35 20.24
C GLU A 249 13.85 -2.16 19.49
N SER A 250 13.88 -1.40 18.39
CA SER A 250 12.70 -1.19 17.54
C SER A 250 12.28 -2.47 16.80
N ALA A 251 13.23 -3.34 16.46
CA ALA A 251 12.97 -4.62 15.82
C ALA A 251 12.33 -5.61 16.80
N GLN A 252 12.77 -5.58 18.06
CA GLN A 252 12.15 -6.34 19.14
C GLN A 252 10.71 -5.86 19.38
N ALA A 253 10.47 -4.55 19.46
CA ALA A 253 9.12 -3.99 19.60
C ALA A 253 8.20 -4.42 18.44
N ALA A 254 8.68 -4.33 17.20
CA ALA A 254 7.94 -4.79 16.03
C ALA A 254 7.67 -6.31 16.06
N SER A 255 8.63 -7.12 16.53
CA SER A 255 8.47 -8.58 16.63
C SER A 255 7.40 -8.98 17.64
N SER A 256 7.30 -8.27 18.77
CA SER A 256 6.29 -8.53 19.80
C SER A 256 4.88 -8.22 19.31
N HIS A 257 4.72 -7.19 18.48
CA HIS A 257 3.42 -6.81 17.92
C HIS A 257 2.99 -7.66 16.71
N THR A 258 3.94 -8.07 15.87
CA THR A 258 3.65 -8.84 14.63
C THR A 258 3.72 -10.35 14.83
N GLY A 259 4.33 -10.82 15.92
CA GLY A 259 4.64 -12.22 16.15
C GLY A 259 5.70 -12.80 15.20
N ALA A 260 6.35 -11.96 14.37
CA ALA A 260 7.34 -12.36 13.37
C ALA A 260 8.79 -12.16 13.88
N MET A 261 9.71 -12.99 13.41
CA MET A 261 11.13 -12.90 13.77
C MET A 261 11.79 -11.64 13.18
N ALA A 262 12.53 -10.91 14.00
CA ALA A 262 13.30 -9.74 13.56
C ALA A 262 14.41 -10.14 12.56
N THR A 263 14.45 -9.47 11.42
CA THR A 263 15.56 -9.58 10.45
C THR A 263 16.51 -8.41 10.68
N LYS A 264 17.83 -8.66 10.69
CA LYS A 264 18.84 -7.59 10.79
C LYS A 264 18.67 -6.57 9.67
N ASP A 265 18.78 -5.29 10.02
CA ASP A 265 18.49 -4.21 9.07
C ASP A 265 19.48 -4.14 7.92
N ASP A 266 20.78 -4.34 8.17
CA ASP A 266 21.80 -4.34 7.11
C ASP A 266 21.53 -5.40 6.03
N ILE A 267 20.97 -6.55 6.43
CA ILE A 267 20.54 -7.60 5.50
C ILE A 267 19.33 -7.11 4.70
N CYS A 268 18.33 -6.51 5.37
CA CYS A 268 17.17 -5.95 4.68
C CYS A 268 17.60 -4.86 3.68
N ASP A 269 18.50 -3.97 4.08
CA ASP A 269 19.00 -2.86 3.27
C ASP A 269 19.70 -3.37 2.00
N ALA A 270 20.63 -4.33 2.15
CA ALA A 270 21.32 -4.96 1.04
C ALA A 270 20.35 -5.65 0.07
N LEU A 271 19.31 -6.32 0.59
CA LEU A 271 18.29 -6.99 -0.21
C LEU A 271 17.42 -5.99 -0.98
N LEU A 272 16.95 -4.92 -0.34
CA LEU A 272 16.16 -3.85 -0.96
C LEU A 272 16.96 -3.16 -2.07
N ARG A 273 18.22 -2.79 -1.78
CA ARG A 273 19.13 -2.18 -2.76
C ARG A 273 19.37 -3.09 -3.96
N ARG A 274 19.62 -4.39 -3.72
CA ARG A 274 19.79 -5.40 -4.79
C ARG A 274 18.51 -5.64 -5.59
N ALA A 275 17.34 -5.36 -5.02
CA ALA A 275 16.06 -5.43 -5.73
C ALA A 275 15.74 -4.15 -6.54
N GLY A 276 16.50 -3.07 -6.35
CA GLY A 276 16.28 -1.78 -7.01
C GLY A 276 15.23 -0.91 -6.31
N LEU A 277 14.97 -1.17 -5.02
CA LEU A 277 13.99 -0.42 -4.23
C LEU A 277 14.64 0.83 -3.62
N ALA A 278 13.90 1.94 -3.64
CA ALA A 278 14.30 3.17 -2.98
C ALA A 278 13.83 3.13 -1.53
N ARG A 279 14.77 3.09 -0.58
CA ARG A 279 14.43 3.07 0.84
C ARG A 279 14.29 4.50 1.38
N VAL A 280 13.24 4.75 2.14
CA VAL A 280 13.04 5.99 2.90
C VAL A 280 13.16 5.72 4.39
N TYR A 281 13.79 6.67 5.10
CA TYR A 281 14.03 6.56 6.54
C TYR A 281 13.16 7.51 7.37
N ASN A 282 12.59 8.54 6.73
CA ASN A 282 11.64 9.45 7.33
C ASN A 282 10.28 9.28 6.64
N MET A 283 9.24 9.03 7.43
CA MET A 283 7.87 8.94 6.91
C MET A 283 7.42 10.26 6.29
N GLY A 284 7.84 11.38 6.87
CA GLY A 284 7.58 12.74 6.38
C GLY A 284 8.09 13.02 4.97
N ASN A 285 8.87 12.10 4.40
CA ASN A 285 9.42 12.22 3.05
C ASN A 285 8.80 11.21 2.08
N ILE A 286 7.84 10.39 2.51
CA ILE A 286 7.33 9.28 1.69
C ILE A 286 6.64 9.79 0.41
N PHE A 287 6.05 10.98 0.47
CA PHE A 287 5.43 11.66 -0.67
C PHE A 287 6.37 12.63 -1.41
N ASP A 288 7.57 12.93 -0.91
CA ASP A 288 8.56 13.74 -1.66
C ASP A 288 8.92 13.08 -3.00
N PHE A 289 8.80 11.75 -3.04
CA PHE A 289 9.04 10.96 -4.23
C PHE A 289 7.83 10.94 -5.18
N SER A 290 6.67 11.48 -4.81
CA SER A 290 5.50 11.57 -5.69
C SER A 290 5.80 12.39 -6.96
N ASP A 291 6.62 13.42 -6.85
CA ASP A 291 7.11 14.18 -8.00
C ASP A 291 8.00 13.33 -8.92
N LEU A 292 8.80 12.40 -8.38
CA LEU A 292 9.59 11.46 -9.17
C LEU A 292 8.71 10.48 -9.95
N VAL A 293 7.53 10.14 -9.43
CA VAL A 293 6.52 9.30 -10.09
C VAL A 293 5.88 10.04 -11.28
N GLY A 294 5.73 11.37 -11.19
CA GLY A 294 5.24 12.20 -12.28
C GLY A 294 6.26 12.46 -13.39
N ARG A 295 7.55 12.15 -13.18
CA ARG A 295 8.60 12.40 -14.18
C ARG A 295 8.50 11.43 -15.35
N LYS A 296 8.21 11.98 -16.53
CA LYS A 296 8.28 11.25 -17.81
C LYS A 296 9.71 10.85 -18.22
N LYS A 297 10.74 11.44 -17.61
CA LYS A 297 12.15 11.21 -17.94
C LYS A 297 12.96 10.88 -16.70
N ILE A 298 13.49 9.66 -16.68
CA ILE A 298 14.47 9.22 -15.68
C ILE A 298 15.83 9.87 -16.02
N PRO A 299 16.57 10.42 -15.04
CA PRO A 299 17.92 10.91 -15.26
C PRO A 299 18.82 9.82 -15.85
N LYS A 300 19.58 10.14 -16.90
CA LYS A 300 20.50 9.18 -17.56
C LYS A 300 21.87 9.07 -16.86
N GLY A 301 22.13 9.93 -15.88
CA GLY A 301 23.40 9.99 -15.16
C GLY A 301 23.19 10.57 -13.77
N SER A 302 24.26 10.53 -12.97
CA SER A 302 24.27 10.91 -11.55
C SER A 302 24.63 12.37 -11.29
N GLY A 303 25.13 13.10 -12.29
CA GLY A 303 25.44 14.51 -12.15
C GLY A 303 24.18 15.36 -12.06
N LEU A 304 24.02 16.10 -10.95
CA LEU A 304 22.88 17.01 -10.74
C LEU A 304 23.32 18.47 -10.95
N ALA A 305 22.57 19.23 -11.73
CA ALA A 305 22.70 20.69 -11.79
C ALA A 305 21.67 21.34 -10.86
N ILE A 306 22.13 22.22 -9.97
CA ILE A 306 21.29 22.97 -9.04
C ILE A 306 21.16 24.38 -9.58
N VAL A 307 19.94 24.91 -9.64
CA VAL A 307 19.65 26.30 -9.96
C VAL A 307 18.99 26.93 -8.73
N THR A 308 19.50 28.07 -8.28
CA THR A 308 19.04 28.78 -7.09
C THR A 308 18.99 30.28 -7.38
N ASN A 309 18.11 31.02 -6.71
CA ASN A 309 18.08 32.48 -6.71
C ASN A 309 18.74 33.08 -5.46
N ALA A 310 19.35 32.24 -4.62
CA ALA A 310 20.11 32.65 -3.46
C ALA A 310 21.21 31.64 -3.14
N GLY A 311 22.40 32.14 -2.83
CA GLY A 311 23.56 31.30 -2.51
C GLY A 311 23.34 30.36 -1.32
N GLY A 312 22.71 30.84 -0.23
CA GLY A 312 22.45 30.04 0.98
C GLY A 312 21.67 28.74 0.70
N PRO A 313 20.47 28.80 0.10
CA PRO A 313 19.75 27.61 -0.36
C PRO A 313 20.54 26.72 -1.32
N GLY A 314 21.37 27.29 -2.20
CA GLY A 314 22.24 26.53 -3.10
C GLY A 314 23.29 25.70 -2.36
N VAL A 315 23.89 26.27 -1.31
CA VAL A 315 24.81 25.56 -0.42
C VAL A 315 24.09 24.43 0.31
N MET A 316 22.92 24.71 0.92
CA MET A 316 22.13 23.69 1.63
C MET A 316 21.74 22.52 0.72
N ALA A 317 21.35 22.80 -0.53
CA ALA A 317 21.02 21.78 -1.52
C ALA A 317 22.25 20.96 -1.95
N THR A 318 23.43 21.60 -2.03
CA THR A 318 24.70 20.93 -2.32
C THR A 318 25.12 20.00 -1.19
N ASP A 319 25.03 20.45 0.07
CA ASP A 319 25.31 19.64 1.25
C ASP A 319 24.40 18.41 1.31
N ALA A 320 23.09 18.59 1.07
CA ALA A 320 22.14 17.50 1.01
C ALA A 320 22.47 16.48 -0.10
N LEU A 321 22.87 16.96 -1.29
CA LEU A 321 23.28 16.10 -2.42
C LEU A 321 24.52 15.26 -2.07
N ILE A 322 25.56 15.90 -1.55
CA ILE A 322 26.83 15.23 -1.21
C ILE A 322 26.64 14.24 -0.07
N ASN A 323 25.86 14.59 0.96
CA ASN A 323 25.53 13.70 2.07
C ASN A 323 24.81 12.41 1.63
N GLN A 324 24.07 12.47 0.51
CA GLN A 324 23.41 11.31 -0.11
C GLN A 324 24.32 10.57 -1.12
N GLY A 325 25.61 10.95 -1.23
CA GLY A 325 26.58 10.37 -2.16
C GLY A 325 26.44 10.82 -3.61
N GLY A 326 25.65 11.88 -3.86
CA GLY A 326 25.53 12.52 -5.17
C GLY A 326 26.68 13.47 -5.46
N HIS A 327 26.72 13.99 -6.68
CA HIS A 327 27.71 15.00 -7.07
C HIS A 327 27.11 16.01 -8.05
N LEU A 328 27.68 17.21 -8.03
CA LEU A 328 27.32 18.28 -8.95
C LEU A 328 27.79 17.94 -10.37
N ALA A 329 26.92 18.12 -11.35
CA ALA A 329 27.28 18.04 -12.75
C ALA A 329 28.30 19.12 -13.11
N LYS A 330 29.32 18.76 -13.89
CA LYS A 330 30.19 19.75 -14.54
C LYS A 330 29.44 20.36 -15.73
N LEU A 331 29.20 21.67 -15.67
CA LEU A 331 28.58 22.39 -16.78
C LEU A 331 29.55 22.47 -17.95
N SER A 332 29.08 22.20 -19.17
CA SER A 332 29.89 22.35 -20.38
C SER A 332 30.10 23.82 -20.72
N ASP A 333 31.19 24.16 -21.39
CA ASP A 333 31.49 25.53 -21.84
C ASP A 333 30.33 26.14 -22.65
N THR A 334 29.66 25.34 -23.48
CA THR A 334 28.46 25.76 -24.23
C THR A 334 27.31 26.21 -23.33
N VAL A 335 27.11 25.56 -22.19
CA VAL A 335 26.08 25.92 -21.20
C VAL A 335 26.48 27.20 -20.46
N ILE A 336 27.74 27.29 -20.03
CA ILE A 336 28.27 28.49 -19.37
C ILE A 336 28.14 29.71 -20.29
N GLN A 337 28.51 29.59 -21.56
CA GLN A 337 28.37 30.68 -22.54
C GLN A 337 26.90 31.11 -22.75
N LYS A 338 25.95 30.18 -22.71
CA LYS A 338 24.52 30.50 -22.81
C LYS A 338 24.03 31.22 -21.55
N LEU A 339 24.44 30.77 -20.37
CA LEU A 339 24.10 31.41 -19.09
C LEU A 339 24.67 32.83 -19.01
N ASN A 340 25.92 33.04 -19.43
CA ASN A 340 26.56 34.37 -19.47
C ASN A 340 25.82 35.41 -20.33
N LYS A 341 25.05 34.97 -21.32
CA LYS A 341 24.24 35.86 -22.16
C LYS A 341 22.88 36.21 -21.54
N LEU A 342 22.43 35.42 -20.57
CA LEU A 342 21.09 35.53 -19.97
C LEU A 342 21.13 36.11 -18.54
N LEU A 343 22.20 35.83 -17.80
CA LEU A 343 22.35 36.21 -16.39
C LEU A 343 23.29 37.40 -16.22
N PRO A 344 23.15 38.17 -15.12
CA PRO A 344 24.08 39.26 -14.80
C PRO A 344 25.52 38.79 -14.71
N ALA A 345 26.49 39.67 -14.98
CA ALA A 345 27.91 39.31 -15.05
C ALA A 345 28.47 38.64 -13.77
N TYR A 346 27.82 38.84 -12.63
CA TYR A 346 28.23 38.37 -11.30
C TYR A 346 27.44 37.13 -10.80
N TRP A 347 26.73 36.41 -11.67
CA TRP A 347 26.20 35.09 -11.33
C TRP A 347 27.35 34.11 -10.97
N SER A 348 27.05 32.96 -10.36
CA SER A 348 28.09 32.08 -9.78
C SER A 348 29.15 31.52 -10.75
N HIS A 349 28.91 31.55 -12.06
CA HIS A 349 29.74 30.92 -13.12
C HIS A 349 30.06 29.44 -12.86
N ASN A 350 29.26 28.76 -12.04
CA ASN A 350 29.50 27.38 -11.64
C ASN A 350 28.16 26.65 -11.36
N ASN A 351 28.24 25.39 -10.93
CA ASN A 351 27.14 24.65 -10.33
C ASN A 351 27.36 24.61 -8.81
N PRO A 352 26.42 25.06 -7.96
CA PRO A 352 25.09 25.60 -8.27
C PRO A 352 25.09 26.88 -9.12
N VAL A 353 24.13 26.98 -10.05
CA VAL A 353 23.86 28.18 -10.84
C VAL A 353 23.05 29.13 -9.97
N ASP A 354 23.71 30.12 -9.38
CA ASP A 354 23.07 31.19 -8.62
C ASP A 354 22.64 32.30 -9.58
N VAL A 355 21.33 32.40 -9.83
CA VAL A 355 20.74 33.38 -10.74
C VAL A 355 20.50 34.74 -10.08
N LEU A 356 20.85 34.88 -8.79
CA LEU A 356 20.65 36.07 -7.98
C LEU A 356 19.15 36.29 -7.66
N GLY A 357 18.87 37.21 -6.73
CA GLY A 357 17.56 37.34 -6.09
C GLY A 357 16.54 38.21 -6.83
N ASP A 358 16.98 38.93 -7.86
CA ASP A 358 16.26 40.00 -8.55
C ASP A 358 15.83 39.65 -9.99
#